data_AF-A0A3N6PX20-F1
#
_entry.id   AF-A0A3N6PX20-F1
#
_cell.length_a   1.000
_cell.length_b   1.000
_cell.length_c   1.000
_cell.angle_alpha   90.00
_cell.angle_beta   90.00
_cell.angle_gamma   90.00
#
_symmetry.space_group_name_H-M   'P 1'
#
loop_
_entity.id
_entity.type
_entity.pdbx_description
1 polymer ?
#
loop_
_entity_poly.entity_id
_entity_poly.type
_entity_poly.pdbx_seq_one_letter_code
_entity_poly.pdbx_strand_id
1 'polypeptide(L)'
;MSDQLELVALHRSGGGSPPKQERYTFDFVVNGQSLFAVTGASNFDLSGCLSVPQREPELAVRLNDGLARLLTSAVPIGGSNRTALYVCPECGDLACGAITALVSRSDGVVRWSDFAYENGHSSEIKLSKVGPFAFHWTSYVTEIERACAG
;
A
#
# COMPACT_ATOMS: atom_id res chain seq x y z
N MET A 1 6.37 16.68 14.54
CA MET A 1 7.31 16.02 13.60
C MET A 1 6.47 15.21 12.64
N SER A 2 6.72 15.28 11.34
CA SER A 2 6.01 14.44 10.36
C SER A 2 6.62 13.06 10.31
N ASP A 3 5.79 12.04 10.08
CA ASP A 3 6.23 10.68 9.86
C ASP A 3 7.10 10.60 8.59
N GLN A 4 8.04 9.65 8.59
CA GLN A 4 8.89 9.33 7.43
C GLN A 4 8.36 8.09 6.74
N LEU A 5 8.29 8.14 5.40
CA LEU A 5 7.90 7.01 4.57
C LEU A 5 9.13 6.54 3.78
N GLU A 6 9.30 5.22 3.69
CA GLU A 6 10.22 4.55 2.78
C GLU A 6 9.51 3.39 2.08
N LEU A 7 9.79 3.17 0.80
CA LEU A 7 9.33 1.99 0.07
C LEU A 7 10.47 0.97 -0.03
N VAL A 8 10.27 -0.18 0.62
CA VAL A 8 11.28 -1.25 0.69
C VAL A 8 10.78 -2.48 -0.04
N ALA A 9 11.65 -3.17 -0.78
CA ALA A 9 11.27 -4.38 -1.49
C ALA A 9 10.73 -5.46 -0.53
N LEU A 10 9.52 -5.92 -0.81
CA LEU A 10 8.80 -6.97 -0.13
C LEU A 10 8.69 -8.17 -1.07
N HIS A 11 9.21 -9.31 -0.63
CA HIS A 11 9.07 -10.58 -1.32
C HIS A 11 8.00 -11.43 -0.65
N ARG A 12 6.92 -11.74 -1.39
CA ARG A 12 5.98 -12.79 -1.01
C ARG A 12 6.37 -14.05 -1.76
N SER A 13 6.80 -15.07 -1.02
CA SER A 13 7.12 -16.38 -1.59
C SER A 13 5.88 -17.03 -2.20
N GLY A 14 6.03 -17.59 -3.40
CA GLY A 14 5.02 -18.42 -4.04
C GLY A 14 5.10 -19.90 -3.62
N GLY A 15 4.25 -20.72 -4.24
CA GLY A 15 4.23 -22.19 -4.08
C GLY A 15 3.09 -22.71 -3.19
N GLY A 16 3.19 -23.98 -2.77
CA GLY A 16 2.19 -24.64 -1.92
C GLY A 16 1.03 -25.29 -2.69
N SER A 17 0.05 -25.78 -1.91
CA SER A 17 -1.21 -26.34 -2.39
C SER A 17 -2.35 -25.73 -1.56
N PRO A 18 -3.25 -24.92 -2.15
CA PRO A 18 -3.28 -24.49 -3.56
C PRO A 18 -2.06 -23.62 -3.95
N PRO A 19 -1.74 -23.51 -5.25
CA PRO A 19 -0.58 -22.75 -5.71
C PRO A 19 -0.74 -21.25 -5.41
N LYS A 20 0.27 -20.68 -4.76
CA LYS A 20 0.36 -19.23 -4.50
C LYS A 20 1.33 -18.58 -5.46
N GLN A 21 0.96 -17.40 -5.96
CA GLN A 21 1.77 -16.66 -6.91
C GLN A 21 2.92 -15.92 -6.22
N GLU A 22 4.16 -16.15 -6.63
CA GLU A 22 5.29 -15.34 -6.13
C GLU A 22 5.16 -13.88 -6.59
N ARG A 23 5.52 -12.93 -5.72
CA ARG A 23 5.48 -11.48 -5.98
C ARG A 23 6.66 -10.74 -5.37
N TYR A 24 7.18 -9.76 -6.11
CA TYR A 24 8.10 -8.73 -5.61
C TYR A 24 7.43 -7.35 -5.68
N THR A 25 6.95 -6.88 -4.54
CA THR A 25 6.21 -5.62 -4.37
C THR A 25 6.93 -4.70 -3.39
N PHE A 26 6.43 -3.50 -3.14
CA PHE A 26 6.93 -2.66 -2.05
C PHE A 26 6.13 -2.86 -0.77
N ASP A 27 6.83 -2.88 0.37
CA ASP A 27 6.28 -2.56 1.67
C ASP A 27 6.39 -1.04 1.91
N PHE A 28 5.42 -0.48 2.62
CA PHE A 28 5.48 0.86 3.15
C PHE A 28 6.09 0.81 4.56
N VAL A 29 7.28 1.36 4.72
CA VAL A 29 7.95 1.45 6.01
C VAL A 29 7.73 2.85 6.57
N VAL A 30 7.02 2.94 7.69
CA VAL A 30 6.70 4.21 8.35
C VAL A 30 7.51 4.34 9.63
N ASN A 31 8.34 5.37 9.73
CA ASN A 31 9.27 5.58 10.85
C ASN A 31 10.12 4.34 11.18
N GLY A 32 10.58 3.62 10.15
CA GLY A 32 11.36 2.39 10.30
C GLY A 32 10.54 1.14 10.66
N GLN A 33 9.22 1.23 10.75
CA GLN A 33 8.34 0.09 11.02
C GLN A 33 7.63 -0.37 9.74
N SER A 34 7.76 -1.66 9.43
CA SER A 34 7.04 -2.31 8.33
C SER A 34 5.52 -2.24 8.55
N LEU A 35 4.81 -1.55 7.67
CA LEU A 35 3.35 -1.48 7.75
C LEU A 35 2.73 -2.83 7.37
N PHE A 36 3.38 -3.63 6.51
CA PHE A 36 2.97 -5.00 6.21
C PHE A 36 2.94 -5.88 7.46
N ALA A 37 3.98 -5.78 8.30
CA ALA A 37 4.06 -6.50 9.56
C ALA A 37 3.04 -5.98 10.60
N VAL A 38 2.95 -4.66 10.78
CA VAL A 38 2.07 -4.06 11.80
C VAL A 38 0.59 -4.28 11.49
N THR A 39 0.20 -4.31 10.21
CA THR A 39 -1.17 -4.62 9.78
C THR A 39 -1.49 -6.11 9.82
N GLY A 40 -0.48 -6.98 9.92
CA GLY A 40 -0.65 -8.42 9.83
C GLY A 40 -1.08 -8.89 8.45
N ALA A 41 -0.73 -8.15 7.39
CA ALA A 41 -1.13 -8.42 6.00
C ALA A 41 -0.74 -9.83 5.52
N SER A 42 0.33 -10.41 6.07
CA SER A 42 0.73 -11.80 5.83
C SER A 42 -0.30 -12.84 6.29
N ASN A 43 -1.06 -12.56 7.36
CA ASN A 43 -2.11 -13.45 7.85
C ASN A 43 -3.28 -13.55 6.86
N PHE A 44 -3.40 -12.58 5.96
CA PHE A 44 -4.39 -12.52 4.88
C PHE A 44 -3.79 -12.86 3.52
N ASP A 45 -2.53 -13.31 3.49
CA ASP A 45 -1.83 -13.74 2.28
C ASP A 45 -1.68 -12.64 1.20
N LEU A 46 -1.56 -11.38 1.63
CA LEU A 46 -1.50 -10.21 0.76
C LEU A 46 -0.07 -9.87 0.30
N SER A 47 0.05 -9.04 -0.73
CA SER A 47 1.29 -8.38 -1.17
C SER A 47 1.10 -6.86 -1.24
N GLY A 48 2.17 -6.09 -1.45
CA GLY A 48 2.07 -4.66 -1.71
C GLY A 48 1.30 -4.36 -2.99
N CYS A 49 0.67 -3.18 -3.06
CA CYS A 49 -0.03 -2.74 -4.26
C CYS A 49 0.90 -2.25 -5.38
N LEU A 50 2.09 -1.75 -5.03
CA LEU A 50 3.10 -1.30 -5.99
C LEU A 50 4.15 -2.40 -6.24
N SER A 51 4.47 -2.66 -7.50
CA SER A 51 5.44 -3.68 -7.92
C SER A 51 6.86 -3.12 -7.96
N VAL A 52 7.87 -3.95 -7.65
CA VAL A 52 9.29 -3.54 -7.74
C VAL A 52 9.74 -3.59 -9.20
N PRO A 53 10.07 -2.46 -9.86
CA PRO A 53 10.36 -2.44 -11.30
C PRO A 53 11.52 -3.36 -11.72
N GLN A 54 12.55 -3.49 -10.88
CA GLN A 54 13.73 -4.33 -11.17
C GLN A 54 13.45 -5.83 -11.11
N ARG A 55 12.36 -6.25 -10.46
CA ARG A 55 12.01 -7.65 -10.25
C ARG A 55 10.76 -8.05 -11.04
N GLU A 56 9.83 -7.12 -11.20
CA GLU A 56 8.51 -7.32 -11.83
C GLU A 56 8.23 -6.23 -12.88
N PRO A 57 9.09 -6.05 -13.91
CA PRO A 57 9.05 -4.88 -14.81
C PRO A 57 7.72 -4.77 -15.58
N GLU A 58 7.19 -5.88 -16.10
CA GLU A 58 5.92 -5.87 -16.84
C GLU A 58 4.72 -5.55 -15.94
N LEU A 59 4.75 -5.99 -14.68
CA LEU A 59 3.70 -5.68 -13.72
C LEU A 59 3.80 -4.22 -13.26
N ALA A 60 5.02 -3.73 -13.00
CA ALA A 60 5.28 -2.35 -12.65
C ALA A 60 4.81 -1.37 -13.74
N VAL A 61 5.11 -1.64 -15.02
CA VAL A 61 4.63 -0.82 -16.15
C VAL A 61 3.11 -0.78 -16.22
N ARG A 62 2.43 -1.90 -15.92
CA ARG A 62 0.96 -1.98 -15.97
C ARG A 62 0.28 -1.28 -14.80
N LEU A 63 0.85 -1.36 -13.59
CA LEU A 63 0.13 -1.01 -12.37
C LEU A 63 0.64 0.26 -11.70
N ASN A 64 1.95 0.51 -11.68
CA ASN A 64 2.54 1.49 -10.76
C ASN A 64 2.09 2.93 -11.06
N ASP A 65 2.02 3.38 -12.31
CA ASP A 65 1.61 4.76 -12.61
C ASP A 65 0.21 5.08 -12.07
N GLY A 66 -0.77 4.19 -12.33
CA GLY A 66 -2.14 4.37 -11.84
C GLY A 66 -2.24 4.33 -10.33
N LEU A 67 -1.62 3.33 -9.69
CA LEU A 67 -1.70 3.14 -8.23
C LEU A 67 -0.90 4.20 -7.47
N ALA A 68 0.27 4.61 -7.97
CA ALA A 68 1.06 5.69 -7.38
C ALA A 68 0.29 7.01 -7.46
N ARG A 69 -0.41 7.31 -8.57
CA ARG A 69 -1.26 8.51 -8.67
C ARG A 69 -2.34 8.55 -7.59
N LEU A 70 -2.99 7.43 -7.28
CA LEU A 70 -3.99 7.35 -6.20
C LEU A 70 -3.40 7.70 -4.83
N LEU A 71 -2.12 7.40 -4.64
CA LEU A 71 -1.37 7.75 -3.44
C LEU A 71 -0.78 9.15 -3.51
N THR A 72 -0.56 9.73 -4.69
CA THR A 72 0.06 11.05 -4.90
C THR A 72 -0.93 12.03 -5.55
N SER A 73 -0.79 12.32 -6.84
CA SER A 73 -1.46 13.42 -7.55
C SER A 73 -2.99 13.38 -7.53
N ALA A 74 -3.60 12.21 -7.32
CA ALA A 74 -5.04 12.01 -7.23
C ALA A 74 -5.57 11.95 -5.78
N VAL A 75 -4.72 12.18 -4.77
CA VAL A 75 -5.19 12.33 -3.39
C VAL A 75 -6.04 13.60 -3.26
N PRO A 76 -7.28 13.52 -2.75
CA PRO A 76 -8.18 14.66 -2.67
C PRO A 76 -7.68 15.71 -1.67
N ILE A 77 -7.82 16.99 -2.04
CA ILE A 77 -7.60 18.12 -1.14
C ILE A 77 -8.92 18.44 -0.43
N GLY A 78 -8.93 18.42 0.91
CA GLY A 78 -10.14 18.69 1.69
C GLY A 78 -11.15 17.54 1.76
N GLY A 79 -10.76 16.34 1.34
CA GLY A 79 -11.53 15.09 1.44
C GLY A 79 -10.60 13.88 1.62
N SER A 80 -11.15 12.67 1.54
CA SER A 80 -10.37 11.43 1.66
C SER A 80 -10.82 10.37 0.66
N ASN A 81 -9.87 9.62 0.11
CA ASN A 81 -10.12 8.42 -0.68
C ASN A 81 -9.71 7.17 0.10
N ARG A 82 -10.52 6.11 0.00
CA ARG A 82 -10.13 4.78 0.48
C ARG A 82 -9.17 4.16 -0.54
N THR A 83 -7.93 3.92 -0.13
CA THR A 83 -6.88 3.39 -1.01
C THR A 83 -6.34 2.08 -0.47
N ALA A 84 -6.17 1.09 -1.35
CA ALA A 84 -5.53 -0.19 -1.02
C ALA A 84 -4.01 -0.04 -0.97
N LEU A 85 -3.42 -0.53 0.11
CA LEU A 85 -1.97 -0.55 0.34
C LEU A 85 -1.40 -1.95 0.16
N TYR A 86 -2.15 -2.96 0.61
CA TYR A 86 -1.85 -4.37 0.39
C TYR A 86 -3.06 -5.06 -0.22
N VAL A 87 -2.84 -5.91 -1.21
CA VAL A 87 -3.90 -6.51 -2.02
C VAL A 87 -3.63 -7.99 -2.27
N CYS A 88 -4.66 -8.70 -2.72
CA CYS A 88 -4.51 -10.06 -3.21
C CYS A 88 -3.43 -10.13 -4.32
N PRO A 89 -2.42 -11.00 -4.18
CA PRO A 89 -1.31 -11.09 -5.13
C PRO A 89 -1.72 -11.66 -6.50
N GLU A 90 -2.83 -12.38 -6.56
CA GLU A 90 -3.34 -13.01 -7.79
C GLU A 90 -4.09 -12.01 -8.67
N CYS A 91 -5.01 -11.22 -8.11
CA CYS A 91 -5.89 -10.33 -8.87
C CYS A 91 -5.78 -8.84 -8.53
N GLY A 92 -5.20 -8.48 -7.37
CA GLY A 92 -5.12 -7.09 -6.89
C GLY A 92 -6.47 -6.50 -6.46
N ASP A 93 -7.53 -7.30 -6.39
CA ASP A 93 -8.91 -6.84 -6.15
C ASP A 93 -9.21 -6.76 -4.65
N LEU A 94 -9.84 -5.65 -4.23
CA LEU A 94 -10.37 -5.44 -2.89
C LEU A 94 -11.31 -6.57 -2.44
N ALA A 95 -12.13 -7.10 -3.35
CA ALA A 95 -13.12 -8.14 -3.03
C ALA A 95 -12.46 -9.46 -2.60
N CYS A 96 -11.24 -9.75 -3.07
CA CYS A 96 -10.47 -10.93 -2.66
C CYS A 96 -9.78 -10.72 -1.31
N GLY A 97 -9.48 -9.47 -0.98
CA GLY A 97 -8.89 -9.09 0.29
C GLY A 97 -7.90 -7.94 0.09
N ALA A 98 -8.02 -6.91 0.93
CA ALA A 98 -7.08 -5.82 0.93
C ALA A 98 -6.96 -5.18 2.31
N ILE A 99 -5.78 -4.62 2.57
CA ILE A 99 -5.58 -3.66 3.64
C ILE A 99 -5.65 -2.27 3.02
N THR A 100 -6.54 -1.45 3.55
CA THR A 100 -6.85 -0.14 3.01
C THR A 100 -6.69 0.94 4.07
N ALA A 101 -6.59 2.19 3.63
CA ALA A 101 -6.58 3.37 4.49
C ALA A 101 -7.35 4.52 3.83
N LEU A 102 -7.92 5.41 4.64
CA LEU A 102 -8.32 6.74 4.16
C LEU A 102 -7.07 7.60 3.97
N VAL A 103 -6.87 8.02 2.74
CA VAL A 103 -5.78 8.91 2.32
C VAL A 103 -6.38 10.28 1.99
N SER A 104 -5.91 11.31 2.69
CA SER A 104 -6.36 12.69 2.53
C SER A 104 -5.18 13.64 2.42
N ARG A 105 -5.38 14.79 1.77
CA ARG A 105 -4.39 15.86 1.69
C ARG A 105 -4.95 17.19 2.17
N SER A 106 -4.19 17.90 2.99
CA SER A 106 -4.47 19.28 3.40
C SER A 106 -3.16 19.97 3.81
N ASP A 107 -3.01 21.26 3.51
CA ASP A 107 -1.92 22.09 4.01
C ASP A 107 -0.51 21.50 3.81
N GLY A 108 -0.27 20.86 2.66
CA GLY A 108 1.02 20.23 2.35
C GLY A 108 1.31 18.95 3.16
N VAL A 109 0.30 18.35 3.79
CA VAL A 109 0.40 17.10 4.54
C VAL A 109 -0.50 16.04 3.90
N VAL A 110 0.03 14.83 3.76
CA VAL A 110 -0.76 13.62 3.46
C VAL A 110 -1.03 12.89 4.76
N ARG A 111 -2.28 12.50 5.00
CA ARG A 111 -2.65 11.71 6.16
C ARG A 111 -3.18 10.36 5.72
N TRP A 112 -2.69 9.30 6.36
CA TRP A 112 -3.25 7.96 6.30
C TRP A 112 -3.98 7.67 7.61
N SER A 113 -5.22 7.21 7.54
CA SER A 113 -6.06 6.98 8.72
C SER A 113 -7.12 5.90 8.47
N ASP A 114 -7.83 5.51 9.52
CA ASP A 114 -8.93 4.54 9.47
C ASP A 114 -8.56 3.26 8.69
N PHE A 115 -7.47 2.62 9.11
CA PHE A 115 -6.99 1.40 8.47
C PHE A 115 -7.98 0.25 8.68
N ALA A 116 -8.19 -0.54 7.65
CA ALA A 116 -9.08 -1.70 7.71
C ALA A 116 -8.55 -2.83 6.83
N TYR A 117 -8.91 -4.06 7.18
CA TYR A 117 -8.97 -5.16 6.22
C TYR A 117 -10.38 -5.24 5.64
N GLU A 118 -10.48 -5.24 4.32
CA GLU A 118 -11.73 -5.27 3.56
C GLU A 118 -11.73 -6.46 2.58
N ASN A 119 -12.91 -7.05 2.36
CA ASN A 119 -13.15 -8.07 1.34
C ASN A 119 -14.62 -8.07 0.90
N GLY A 120 -14.96 -8.88 -0.10
CA GLY A 120 -16.32 -8.96 -0.65
C GLY A 120 -17.29 -9.87 0.13
N HIS A 121 -16.86 -10.49 1.22
CA HIS A 121 -17.59 -11.58 1.88
C HIS A 121 -18.04 -11.24 3.30
N SER A 122 -17.37 -10.30 3.96
CA SER A 122 -17.56 -9.98 5.37
C SER A 122 -17.47 -8.48 5.61
N SER A 123 -17.98 -8.05 6.76
CA SER A 123 -17.79 -6.67 7.21
C SER A 123 -16.30 -6.35 7.38
N GLU A 124 -15.95 -5.08 7.18
CA GLU A 124 -14.57 -4.62 7.37
C GLU A 124 -14.06 -4.91 8.79
N ILE A 125 -12.79 -5.27 8.88
CA ILE A 125 -12.08 -5.47 10.15
C ILE A 125 -11.21 -4.25 10.39
N LYS A 126 -11.62 -3.39 11.33
CA LYS A 126 -10.85 -2.18 11.67
C LYS A 126 -9.51 -2.53 12.32
N LEU A 127 -8.44 -1.92 11.81
CA LEU A 127 -7.08 -2.03 12.33
C LEU A 127 -6.78 -0.81 13.20
N SER A 128 -7.54 -0.66 14.29
CA SER A 128 -7.53 0.54 15.15
C SER A 128 -6.21 0.84 15.85
N LYS A 129 -5.25 -0.09 15.81
CA LYS A 129 -3.89 0.07 16.35
C LYS A 129 -2.88 0.59 15.32
N VAL A 130 -3.30 0.78 14.07
CA VAL A 130 -2.44 1.24 12.96
C VAL A 130 -2.70 2.72 12.69
N GLY A 131 -1.64 3.51 12.71
CA GLY A 131 -1.71 4.95 12.46
C GLY A 131 -2.55 5.71 13.50
N PRO A 132 -3.08 6.90 13.14
CA PRO A 132 -2.90 7.58 11.87
C PRO A 132 -1.44 8.01 11.65
N PHE A 133 -1.07 8.21 10.38
CA PHE A 133 0.23 8.75 9.98
C PHE A 133 0.05 10.05 9.22
N ALA A 134 1.00 10.97 9.35
CA ALA A 134 1.01 12.27 8.70
C ALA A 134 2.39 12.58 8.11
N PHE A 135 2.44 12.69 6.79
CA PHE A 135 3.66 12.86 6.00
C PHE A 135 3.71 14.25 5.38
N HIS A 136 4.91 14.83 5.26
CA HIS A 136 5.11 16.03 4.46
C HIS A 136 4.97 15.68 2.97
N TRP A 137 4.11 16.41 2.25
CA TRP A 137 3.70 16.11 0.88
C TRP A 137 4.88 15.87 -0.07
N THR A 138 5.84 16.79 -0.09
CA THR A 138 6.96 16.71 -1.05
C THR A 138 7.80 15.45 -0.81
N SER A 139 8.15 15.17 0.44
CA SER A 139 8.97 14.00 0.80
C SER A 139 8.25 12.69 0.49
N TYR A 140 6.96 12.65 0.80
CA TYR A 140 6.09 11.51 0.54
C TYR A 140 5.95 11.20 -0.97
N VAL A 141 5.69 12.22 -1.79
CA VAL A 141 5.55 12.04 -3.25
C VAL A 141 6.87 11.63 -3.87
N THR A 142 7.96 12.31 -3.50
CA THR A 142 9.30 11.97 -3.99
C THR A 142 9.64 10.52 -3.71
N GLU A 143 9.32 10.00 -2.53
CA GLU A 143 9.62 8.61 -2.20
C GLU A 143 8.82 7.60 -3.04
N ILE A 144 7.52 7.82 -3.20
CA ILE A 144 6.67 6.94 -4.01
C ILE A 144 7.10 6.95 -5.48
N GLU A 145 7.33 8.14 -6.05
CA GLU A 145 7.74 8.30 -7.44
C GLU A 145 9.14 7.70 -7.69
N ARG A 146 10.09 7.94 -6.78
CA ARG A 146 11.43 7.35 -6.84
C ARG A 146 11.37 5.83 -6.87
N ALA A 147 10.61 5.22 -5.97
CA ALA A 147 10.48 3.76 -5.91
C ALA A 147 9.83 3.18 -7.18
N CYS A 148 8.83 3.88 -7.75
CA CYS A 148 8.14 3.42 -8.96
C CYS A 148 8.94 3.63 -10.25
N ALA A 149 9.86 4.60 -10.29
CA ALA A 149 10.69 4.87 -11.45
C ALA A 149 11.76 3.79 -11.71
N GLY A 150 12.19 3.11 -10.64
CA GLY A 150 13.24 2.11 -10.67
C GLY A 150 14.63 2.70 -10.45
#